data_AF-A0A0A3Z800-F1
#
_entry.id   AF-A0A0A3Z800-F1
#
_cell.length_a   1.000
_cell.length_b   1.000
_cell.length_c   1.000
_cell.angle_alpha   90.00
_cell.angle_beta   90.00
_cell.angle_gamma   90.00
#
_symmetry.space_group_name_H-M   'P 1'
#
loop_
_entity.id
_entity.type
_entity.pdbx_description
1 polymer ?
#
loop_
_entity_poly.entity_id
_entity_poly.type
_entity_poly.pdbx_seq_one_letter_code
_entity_poly.pdbx_strand_id
1 'polypeptide(L)'
;MLRYSGWVFAISVLTIIINSQTENNPLITTYAKNVIFGVLCLSVLLPVFLAIKQLHNKSTRQLKVKLFRFLIMTRKYYAISDINNYLLHIGVAGIIIITFFDLIGYSSIEVLTPFIALIISISFYLDLRKRLNFLAKKFWSGLLGKVLLAAMAAFSFTLSTILARRWVFDAINLDPKYFSEYLTAISVFFTPLAYLVLTCLISLIIVIPEMVFFVAIGSLSYIKNTLSKDWLAQMSRFIIRLKTGKHPEQLSSKEKAIVNSQLTFFRGLSSFIFVASLLTISSDTFYLIKGQFDNVLKIGLVSYYYYPKGSAKDINALYYKADEGIESTAIISSNGWRVIKISSP
;
A
#
# COMPACT_ATOMS: atom_id res chain seq x y z
N MET A 1 49.93 12.00 -17.09
CA MET A 1 50.53 10.88 -16.35
C MET A 1 51.95 11.15 -15.86
N LEU A 2 52.81 11.84 -16.61
CA LEU A 2 54.22 12.11 -16.26
C LEU A 2 54.49 13.05 -15.06
N ARG A 3 53.50 13.79 -14.54
CA ARG A 3 53.72 14.72 -13.40
C ARG A 3 53.70 14.06 -12.02
N TYR A 4 53.08 12.89 -11.87
CA TYR A 4 53.03 12.16 -10.59
C TYR A 4 54.19 11.17 -10.42
N SER A 5 54.83 10.74 -11.53
CA SER A 5 55.98 9.83 -11.48
C SER A 5 57.23 10.48 -10.88
N GLY A 6 57.43 11.79 -11.08
CA GLY A 6 58.56 12.53 -10.50
C GLY A 6 58.49 12.64 -8.98
N TRP A 7 57.29 12.78 -8.40
CA TRP A 7 57.09 12.85 -6.95
C TRP A 7 57.26 11.50 -6.27
N VAL A 8 56.75 10.42 -6.88
CA VAL A 8 56.95 9.05 -6.39
C VAL A 8 58.45 8.69 -6.42
N PHE A 9 59.16 9.07 -7.49
CA PHE A 9 60.61 8.91 -7.61
C PHE A 9 61.38 9.71 -6.54
N ALA A 10 61.02 10.98 -6.33
CA ALA A 10 61.66 11.81 -5.30
C ALA A 10 61.44 11.25 -3.88
N ILE A 11 60.24 10.75 -3.56
CA ILE A 11 59.93 10.15 -2.24
C ILE A 11 60.63 8.81 -2.05
N SER A 12 60.76 8.00 -3.11
CA SER A 12 61.52 6.74 -3.07
C SER A 12 63.02 6.97 -2.92
N VAL A 13 63.58 8.00 -3.57
CA VAL A 13 64.97 8.41 -3.36
C VAL A 13 65.19 8.95 -1.94
N LEU A 14 64.27 9.77 -1.41
CA LEU A 14 64.34 10.30 -0.04
C LEU A 14 64.22 9.20 1.03
N THR A 15 63.40 8.18 0.82
CA THR A 15 63.29 7.03 1.74
C THR A 15 64.56 6.20 1.74
N ILE A 16 65.22 6.01 0.60
CA ILE A 16 66.51 5.30 0.51
C ILE A 16 67.63 6.08 1.21
N ILE A 17 67.70 7.40 1.01
CA ILE A 17 68.69 8.28 1.66
C ILE A 17 68.48 8.33 3.18
N ILE A 18 67.23 8.40 3.63
CA ILE A 18 66.92 8.38 5.07
C ILE A 18 67.26 7.01 5.67
N ASN A 19 66.95 5.90 4.98
CA ASN A 19 67.30 4.56 5.46
C ASN A 19 68.82 4.33 5.57
N SER A 20 69.62 4.93 4.68
CA SER A 20 71.09 4.79 4.72
C SER A 20 71.76 5.64 5.81
N GLN A 21 71.11 6.69 6.31
CA GLN A 21 71.62 7.52 7.41
C GLN A 21 71.13 7.08 8.80
N THR A 22 70.25 6.09 8.88
CA THR A 22 69.51 5.74 10.10
C THR A 22 70.07 4.61 10.97
N GLU A 23 71.22 4.01 10.65
CA GLU A 23 71.77 2.91 11.48
C GLU A 23 72.14 3.32 12.92
N ASN A 24 72.18 4.61 13.25
CA ASN A 24 72.72 5.09 14.53
C ASN A 24 71.70 5.64 15.55
N ASN A 25 70.39 5.79 15.25
CA ASN A 25 69.45 6.34 16.25
C ASN A 25 67.94 5.99 16.06
N PRO A 26 67.33 5.17 16.94
CA PRO A 26 65.97 4.63 16.74
C PRO A 26 64.85 5.66 16.86
N LEU A 27 65.02 6.73 17.64
CA LEU A 27 63.99 7.79 17.75
C LEU A 27 63.86 8.58 16.44
N ILE A 28 64.99 8.92 15.81
CA ILE A 28 65.03 9.66 14.54
C ILE A 28 64.41 8.81 13.42
N THR A 29 64.61 7.49 13.43
CA THR A 29 63.96 6.59 12.46
C THR A 29 62.43 6.64 12.53
N THR A 30 61.89 6.68 13.75
CA THR A 30 60.44 6.67 13.96
C THR A 30 59.81 7.98 13.53
N TYR A 31 60.43 9.12 13.86
CA TYR A 31 59.97 10.44 13.41
C TYR A 31 60.06 10.58 11.88
N ALA A 32 61.17 10.19 11.26
CA ALA A 32 61.33 10.29 9.82
C ALA A 32 60.33 9.39 9.06
N LYS A 33 60.11 8.15 9.52
CA LYS A 33 59.08 7.25 8.96
C LYS A 33 57.67 7.85 9.08
N ASN A 34 57.32 8.41 10.23
CA ASN A 34 56.01 9.03 10.45
C ASN A 34 55.80 10.27 9.58
N VAL A 35 56.83 11.09 9.37
CA VAL A 35 56.77 12.27 8.49
C VAL A 35 56.58 11.84 7.04
N ILE A 36 57.35 10.85 6.55
CA ILE A 36 57.22 10.33 5.18
C ILE A 36 55.83 9.71 4.98
N PHE A 37 55.36 8.91 5.94
CA PHE A 37 54.03 8.30 5.90
C PHE A 37 52.93 9.38 5.91
N GLY A 38 53.08 10.41 6.75
CA GLY A 38 52.18 11.56 6.79
C GLY A 38 52.11 12.32 5.46
N VAL A 39 53.27 12.59 4.83
CA VAL A 39 53.35 13.25 3.51
C VAL A 39 52.71 12.38 2.42
N LEU A 40 52.95 11.07 2.44
CA LEU A 40 52.32 10.12 1.51
C LEU A 40 50.79 10.10 1.69
N CYS A 41 50.30 10.01 2.92
CA CYS A 41 48.86 10.07 3.21
C CYS A 41 48.23 11.39 2.73
N LEU A 42 48.88 12.53 3.00
CA LEU A 42 48.41 13.84 2.52
C LEU A 42 48.39 13.93 1.00
N SER A 43 49.40 13.35 0.32
CA SER A 43 49.50 13.36 -1.15
C SER A 43 48.40 12.54 -1.83
N VAL A 44 47.84 11.53 -1.15
CA VAL A 44 46.71 10.72 -1.64
C VAL A 44 45.37 11.32 -1.21
N LEU A 45 45.26 11.86 0.01
CA LEU A 45 44.04 12.47 0.52
C LEU A 45 43.63 13.74 -0.25
N LEU A 46 44.59 14.57 -0.62
CA LEU A 46 44.31 15.82 -1.33
C LEU A 46 43.61 15.62 -2.69
N PRO A 47 44.11 14.76 -3.62
CA PRO A 47 43.43 14.49 -4.88
C PRO A 47 42.09 13.76 -4.69
N VAL A 48 41.96 12.89 -3.68
CA VAL A 48 40.68 12.25 -3.34
C VAL A 48 39.65 13.28 -2.87
N PHE A 49 40.04 14.22 -2.00
CA PHE A 49 39.16 15.29 -1.53
C PHE A 49 38.72 16.22 -2.68
N LEU A 50 39.65 16.57 -3.58
CA LEU A 50 39.33 17.36 -4.78
C LEU A 50 38.39 16.61 -5.72
N ALA A 51 38.60 15.30 -5.92
CA ALA A 51 37.72 14.44 -6.70
C ALA A 51 36.32 14.34 -6.08
N ILE A 52 36.21 14.15 -4.76
CA ILE A 52 34.92 14.14 -4.04
C ILE A 52 34.22 15.48 -4.22
N LYS A 53 34.92 16.62 -4.06
CA LYS A 53 34.33 17.96 -4.25
C LYS A 53 33.81 18.16 -5.68
N GLN A 54 34.56 17.72 -6.70
CA GLN A 54 34.15 17.82 -8.10
C GLN A 54 32.98 16.87 -8.43
N LEU A 55 32.99 15.65 -7.89
CA LEU A 55 31.92 14.67 -8.06
C LEU A 55 30.65 15.07 -7.29
N HIS A 56 30.78 15.74 -6.15
CA HIS A 56 29.66 16.18 -5.33
C HIS A 56 28.74 17.16 -6.09
N ASN A 57 29.30 18.15 -6.79
CA ASN A 57 28.50 19.08 -7.60
C ASN A 57 27.81 18.38 -8.78
N LYS A 58 28.48 17.42 -9.44
CA LYS A 58 27.87 16.64 -10.53
C LYS A 58 26.79 15.69 -10.00
N SER A 59 27.04 14.99 -8.90
CA SER A 59 26.12 14.05 -8.28
C SER A 59 24.87 14.75 -7.74
N THR A 60 25.02 15.86 -7.00
CA THR A 60 23.89 16.66 -6.52
C THR A 60 23.07 17.25 -7.66
N ARG A 61 23.70 17.72 -8.75
CA ARG A 61 22.97 18.18 -9.95
C ARG A 61 22.21 17.03 -10.62
N GLN A 62 22.82 15.85 -10.76
CA GLN A 62 22.15 14.67 -11.30
C GLN A 62 20.99 14.20 -10.42
N LEU A 63 21.16 14.19 -9.10
CA LEU A 63 20.11 13.91 -8.12
C LEU A 63 18.97 14.91 -8.24
N LYS A 64 19.26 16.22 -8.30
CA LYS A 64 18.26 17.27 -8.52
C LYS A 64 17.49 17.05 -9.82
N VAL A 65 18.18 16.73 -10.92
CA VAL A 65 17.52 16.45 -12.22
C VAL A 65 16.68 15.17 -12.15
N LYS A 66 17.17 14.10 -11.51
CA LYS A 66 16.40 12.85 -11.33
C LYS A 66 15.17 13.07 -10.44
N LEU A 67 15.31 13.78 -9.32
CA LEU A 67 14.20 14.20 -8.45
C LEU A 67 13.20 15.06 -9.20
N PHE A 68 13.66 16.01 -10.01
CA PHE A 68 12.78 16.87 -10.80
C PHE A 68 12.05 16.08 -11.90
N ARG A 69 12.73 15.14 -12.56
CA ARG A 69 12.10 14.22 -13.52
C ARG A 69 11.09 13.28 -12.83
N PHE A 70 11.40 12.82 -11.62
CA PHE A 70 10.48 12.05 -10.80
C PHE A 70 9.23 12.87 -10.45
N LEU A 71 9.40 14.11 -10.01
CA LEU A 71 8.32 15.09 -9.80
C LEU A 71 7.49 15.32 -11.08
N ILE A 72 8.12 15.50 -12.24
CA ILE A 72 7.40 15.61 -13.51
C ILE A 72 6.65 14.31 -13.84
N MET A 73 7.20 13.12 -13.54
CA MET A 73 6.48 11.86 -13.69
C MET A 73 5.26 11.78 -12.77
N THR A 74 5.35 12.30 -11.55
CA THR A 74 4.17 12.40 -10.66
C THR A 74 3.06 13.29 -11.21
N ARG A 75 3.36 14.21 -12.15
CA ARG A 75 2.32 15.01 -12.85
C ARG A 75 1.35 14.13 -13.64
N LYS A 76 1.87 13.17 -14.42
CA LYS A 76 1.01 12.24 -15.19
C LYS A 76 0.20 11.34 -14.27
N TYR A 77 0.78 11.02 -13.10
CA TYR A 77 0.13 10.23 -12.07
C TYR A 77 -1.05 10.97 -11.43
N TYR A 78 -0.94 12.27 -11.16
CA TYR A 78 -1.99 13.04 -10.48
C TYR A 78 -2.97 13.79 -11.40
N ALA A 79 -2.89 13.62 -12.72
CA ALA A 79 -3.76 14.29 -13.68
C ALA A 79 -5.24 13.86 -13.52
N ILE A 80 -6.12 14.84 -13.30
CA ILE A 80 -7.57 14.63 -13.13
C ILE A 80 -8.26 14.67 -14.50
N SER A 81 -9.17 13.72 -14.80
CA SER A 81 -10.08 13.84 -15.96
C SER A 81 -11.15 14.89 -15.72
N ASP A 82 -11.65 15.50 -16.79
CA ASP A 82 -12.81 16.39 -16.73
C ASP A 82 -14.02 15.74 -16.03
N ILE A 83 -14.34 14.48 -16.35
CA ILE A 83 -15.41 13.71 -15.68
C ILE A 83 -15.16 13.58 -14.17
N ASN A 84 -13.92 13.27 -13.78
CA ASN A 84 -13.58 13.10 -12.38
C ASN A 84 -13.69 14.44 -11.64
N ASN A 85 -13.21 15.52 -12.28
CA ASN A 85 -13.30 16.87 -11.76
C ASN A 85 -14.76 17.30 -11.55
N TYR A 86 -15.62 17.01 -12.52
CA TYR A 86 -17.06 17.32 -12.45
C TYR A 86 -17.75 16.57 -11.30
N LEU A 87 -17.57 15.25 -11.21
CA LEU A 87 -18.14 14.43 -10.12
C LEU A 87 -17.67 14.89 -8.74
N LEU A 88 -16.40 15.26 -8.62
CA LEU A 88 -15.86 15.73 -7.35
C LEU A 88 -16.44 17.10 -6.95
N HIS A 89 -16.67 18.01 -7.91
CA HIS A 89 -17.34 19.29 -7.62
C HIS A 89 -18.80 19.07 -7.19
N ILE A 90 -19.54 18.17 -7.85
CA ILE A 90 -20.91 17.83 -7.46
C ILE A 90 -20.93 17.21 -6.06
N GLY A 91 -20.02 16.27 -5.78
CA GLY A 91 -19.92 15.63 -4.47
C GLY A 91 -19.63 16.64 -3.36
N VAL A 92 -18.70 17.57 -3.59
CA VAL A 92 -18.37 18.64 -2.62
C VAL A 92 -19.54 19.59 -2.42
N ALA A 93 -20.20 20.03 -3.49
CA ALA A 93 -21.40 20.85 -3.38
C ALA A 93 -22.50 20.12 -2.57
N GLY A 94 -22.68 18.82 -2.83
CA GLY A 94 -23.59 17.97 -2.08
C GLY A 94 -23.28 17.90 -0.59
N ILE A 95 -22.01 17.70 -0.21
CA ILE A 95 -21.58 17.72 1.20
C ILE A 95 -21.95 19.06 1.83
N ILE A 96 -21.62 20.18 1.18
CA ILE A 96 -21.90 21.52 1.70
C ILE A 96 -23.41 21.72 1.91
N ILE A 97 -24.23 21.30 0.94
CA ILE A 97 -25.69 21.39 1.01
C ILE A 97 -26.24 20.57 2.18
N ILE A 98 -25.85 19.29 2.32
CA ILE A 98 -26.27 18.44 3.44
C ILE A 98 -25.89 19.09 4.76
N THR A 99 -24.62 19.48 4.91
CA THR A 99 -24.10 20.04 6.16
C THR A 99 -24.83 21.33 6.53
N PHE A 100 -25.16 22.17 5.55
CA PHE A 100 -25.91 23.41 5.78
C PHE A 100 -27.35 23.15 6.26
N PHE A 101 -28.08 22.25 5.61
CA PHE A 101 -29.46 21.93 6.01
C PHE A 101 -29.52 21.19 7.35
N ASP A 102 -28.56 20.32 7.63
CA ASP A 102 -28.42 19.65 8.92
C ASP A 102 -28.19 20.67 10.05
N LEU A 103 -27.28 21.63 9.85
CA LEU A 103 -27.04 22.73 10.80
C LEU A 103 -28.26 23.62 11.07
N ILE A 104 -29.21 23.70 10.13
CA ILE A 104 -30.45 24.45 10.25
C ILE A 104 -31.56 23.62 10.93
N GLY A 105 -31.31 22.34 11.22
CA GLY A 105 -32.23 21.44 11.92
C GLY A 105 -33.12 20.60 10.98
N TYR A 106 -32.80 20.53 9.69
CA TYR A 106 -33.52 19.68 8.72
C TYR A 106 -32.92 18.27 8.65
N SER A 107 -33.20 17.43 9.66
CA SER A 107 -32.62 16.07 9.77
C SER A 107 -32.97 15.12 8.60
N SER A 108 -34.10 15.32 7.91
CA SER A 108 -34.49 14.51 6.75
C SER A 108 -33.52 14.62 5.56
N ILE A 109 -32.63 15.63 5.54
CA ILE A 109 -31.62 15.78 4.50
C ILE A 109 -30.56 14.66 4.53
N GLU A 110 -30.40 13.98 5.68
CA GLU A 110 -29.42 12.90 5.87
C GLU A 110 -29.63 11.73 4.90
N VAL A 111 -30.86 11.53 4.39
CA VAL A 111 -31.19 10.51 3.39
C VAL A 111 -30.37 10.66 2.10
N LEU A 112 -29.88 11.87 1.79
CA LEU A 112 -29.03 12.14 0.62
C LEU A 112 -27.55 11.77 0.83
N THR A 113 -27.11 11.58 2.07
CA THR A 113 -25.72 11.24 2.44
C THR A 113 -25.18 10.02 1.69
N PRO A 114 -25.87 8.86 1.62
CA PRO A 114 -25.36 7.70 0.88
C PRO A 114 -25.20 7.97 -0.63
N PHE A 115 -26.07 8.79 -1.24
CA PHE A 115 -25.97 9.14 -2.66
C PHE A 115 -24.74 10.01 -2.95
N ILE A 116 -24.48 11.00 -2.09
CA ILE A 116 -23.29 11.85 -2.20
C ILE A 116 -22.02 11.05 -1.93
N ALA A 117 -22.02 10.18 -0.93
CA ALA A 117 -20.92 9.26 -0.68
C ALA A 117 -20.63 8.36 -1.89
N LEU A 118 -21.66 7.89 -2.58
CA LEU A 118 -21.54 7.10 -3.82
C LEU A 118 -20.93 7.91 -4.97
N ILE A 119 -21.40 9.14 -5.20
CA ILE A 119 -20.83 10.03 -6.24
C ILE A 119 -19.34 10.29 -6.00
N ILE A 120 -18.97 10.59 -4.75
CA ILE A 120 -17.58 10.84 -4.34
C ILE A 120 -16.74 9.56 -4.47
N SER A 121 -17.31 8.41 -4.11
CA SER A 121 -16.65 7.10 -4.25
C SER A 121 -16.40 6.75 -5.73
N ILE A 122 -17.34 7.04 -6.63
CA ILE A 122 -17.17 6.83 -8.08
C ILE A 122 -16.09 7.76 -8.62
N SER A 123 -16.09 9.02 -8.23
CA SER A 123 -15.04 9.99 -8.58
C SER A 123 -13.67 9.47 -8.17
N PHE A 124 -13.52 9.02 -6.93
CA PHE A 124 -12.27 8.46 -6.43
C PHE A 124 -11.87 7.18 -7.17
N TYR A 125 -12.81 6.28 -7.44
CA TYR A 125 -12.55 5.05 -8.21
C TYR A 125 -12.00 5.34 -9.61
N LEU A 126 -12.58 6.32 -10.33
CA LEU A 126 -12.08 6.72 -11.65
C LEU A 126 -10.65 7.29 -11.60
N ASP A 127 -10.34 8.01 -10.53
CA ASP A 127 -8.99 8.53 -10.27
C ASP A 127 -8.01 7.39 -9.98
N LEU A 128 -8.38 6.49 -9.06
CA LEU A 128 -7.59 5.32 -8.67
C LEU A 128 -7.34 4.40 -9.86
N ARG A 129 -8.34 4.13 -10.70
CA ARG A 129 -8.20 3.30 -11.89
C ARG A 129 -7.15 3.82 -12.85
N LYS A 130 -7.13 5.13 -13.11
CA LYS A 130 -6.10 5.75 -13.98
C LYS A 130 -4.69 5.56 -13.42
N ARG A 131 -4.54 5.74 -12.12
CA ARG A 131 -3.25 5.62 -11.42
C ARG A 131 -2.79 4.17 -11.34
N LEU A 132 -3.68 3.25 -11.01
CA LEU A 132 -3.42 1.82 -11.04
C LEU A 132 -3.01 1.35 -12.43
N ASN A 133 -3.64 1.84 -13.50
CA ASN A 133 -3.20 1.53 -14.87
C ASN A 133 -1.80 2.06 -15.17
N PHE A 134 -1.43 3.23 -14.66
CA PHE A 134 -0.08 3.78 -14.80
C PHE A 134 0.95 2.96 -14.02
N LEU A 135 0.64 2.60 -12.76
CA LEU A 135 1.49 1.77 -11.92
C LEU A 135 1.63 0.36 -12.51
N ALA A 136 0.53 -0.25 -12.93
CA ALA A 136 0.52 -1.54 -13.60
C ALA A 136 1.43 -1.51 -14.81
N LYS A 137 1.29 -0.57 -15.75
CA LYS A 137 2.21 -0.47 -16.90
C LYS A 137 3.69 -0.40 -16.52
N LYS A 138 4.02 0.13 -15.34
CA LYS A 138 5.39 0.35 -14.88
C LYS A 138 5.96 -0.80 -14.05
N PHE A 139 5.13 -1.46 -13.24
CA PHE A 139 5.51 -2.59 -12.38
C PHE A 139 5.31 -3.94 -13.08
N TRP A 140 4.34 -4.03 -13.99
CA TRP A 140 3.91 -5.28 -14.63
C TRP A 140 4.81 -5.73 -15.77
N SER A 141 5.63 -4.84 -16.34
CA SER A 141 6.56 -5.18 -17.41
C SER A 141 7.83 -5.89 -16.93
N GLY A 142 8.06 -5.97 -15.61
CA GLY A 142 9.27 -6.55 -15.02
C GLY A 142 9.03 -7.86 -14.25
N LEU A 143 10.12 -8.54 -13.91
CA LEU A 143 10.13 -9.74 -13.06
C LEU A 143 9.39 -9.52 -11.72
N LEU A 144 9.52 -8.32 -11.16
CA LEU A 144 8.89 -7.88 -9.92
C LEU A 144 7.35 -8.04 -9.93
N GLY A 145 6.69 -7.71 -11.05
CA GLY A 145 5.23 -7.86 -11.17
C GLY A 145 4.77 -9.32 -11.16
N LYS A 146 5.54 -10.22 -11.79
CA LYS A 146 5.27 -11.67 -11.80
C LYS A 146 5.43 -12.28 -10.41
N VAL A 147 6.50 -11.91 -9.70
CA VAL A 147 6.74 -12.36 -8.31
C VAL A 147 5.63 -11.87 -7.39
N LEU A 148 5.19 -10.61 -7.53
CA LEU A 148 4.09 -10.05 -6.75
C LEU A 148 2.77 -10.80 -6.98
N LEU A 149 2.44 -11.14 -8.23
CA LEU A 149 1.25 -11.94 -8.54
C LEU A 149 1.28 -13.32 -7.90
N ALA A 150 2.41 -14.03 -8.01
CA ALA A 150 2.57 -15.35 -7.42
C ALA A 150 2.47 -15.28 -5.89
N ALA A 151 3.10 -14.27 -5.27
CA ALA A 151 2.97 -14.02 -3.84
C ALA A 151 1.53 -13.72 -3.44
N MET A 152 0.83 -12.90 -4.22
CA MET A 152 -0.57 -12.52 -3.94
C MET A 152 -1.52 -13.72 -4.05
N ALA A 153 -1.32 -14.58 -5.04
CA ALA A 153 -2.05 -15.83 -5.19
C ALA A 153 -1.77 -16.80 -4.02
N ALA A 154 -0.50 -16.97 -3.64
CA ALA A 154 -0.11 -17.81 -2.52
C ALA A 154 -0.70 -17.30 -1.19
N PHE A 155 -0.59 -16.00 -0.92
CA PHE A 155 -1.19 -15.38 0.27
C PHE A 155 -2.71 -15.53 0.27
N SER A 156 -3.38 -15.29 -0.86
CA SER A 156 -4.83 -15.46 -0.98
C SER A 156 -5.26 -16.90 -0.65
N PHE A 157 -4.54 -17.90 -1.16
CA PHE A 157 -4.81 -19.30 -0.88
C PHE A 157 -4.56 -19.68 0.59
N THR A 158 -3.49 -19.16 1.19
CA THR A 158 -3.25 -19.38 2.64
C THR A 158 -4.36 -18.74 3.49
N LEU A 159 -4.79 -17.53 3.13
CA LEU A 159 -5.85 -16.81 3.83
C LEU A 159 -7.19 -17.54 3.68
N SER A 160 -7.52 -18.02 2.48
CA SER A 160 -8.75 -18.79 2.25
C SER A 160 -8.75 -20.10 3.02
N THR A 161 -7.60 -20.77 3.14
CA THR A 161 -7.44 -21.98 3.95
C THR A 161 -7.64 -21.69 5.44
N ILE A 162 -7.11 -20.58 5.96
CA ILE A 162 -7.31 -20.15 7.35
C ILE A 162 -8.78 -19.83 7.62
N LEU A 163 -9.42 -19.09 6.71
CA LEU A 163 -10.85 -18.76 6.80
C LEU A 163 -11.72 -20.01 6.78
N ALA A 164 -11.43 -20.96 5.88
CA ALA A 164 -12.12 -22.25 5.81
C ALA A 164 -11.97 -23.05 7.11
N ARG A 165 -10.75 -23.14 7.66
CA ARG A 165 -10.50 -23.83 8.95
C ARG A 165 -11.29 -23.21 10.10
N ARG A 166 -11.28 -21.88 10.19
CA ARG A 166 -12.03 -21.18 11.24
C ARG A 166 -13.53 -21.39 11.10
N TRP A 167 -14.04 -21.32 9.88
CA TRP A 167 -15.45 -21.57 9.60
C TRP A 167 -15.86 -23.01 9.97
N VAL A 168 -15.08 -24.03 9.60
CA VAL A 168 -15.35 -25.44 9.95
C VAL A 168 -15.35 -25.64 11.47
N PHE A 169 -14.40 -25.02 12.17
CA PHE A 169 -14.36 -25.04 13.62
C PHE A 169 -15.62 -24.40 14.23
N ASP A 170 -16.01 -23.21 13.78
CA ASP A 170 -17.19 -22.49 14.26
C ASP A 170 -18.51 -23.23 13.94
N ALA A 171 -18.56 -24.02 12.87
CA ALA A 171 -19.76 -24.73 12.43
C ALA A 171 -19.99 -26.09 13.14
N ILE A 172 -18.92 -26.78 13.53
CA ILE A 172 -18.96 -28.18 14.03
C ILE A 172 -18.40 -28.29 15.46
N ASN A 173 -17.67 -27.30 15.96
CA ASN A 173 -16.92 -27.36 17.22
C ASN A 173 -15.94 -28.55 17.32
N LEU A 174 -15.40 -29.00 16.18
CA LEU A 174 -14.40 -30.08 16.10
C LEU A 174 -13.10 -29.56 15.46
N ASP A 175 -11.97 -30.20 15.77
CA ASP A 175 -10.68 -29.83 15.16
C ASP A 175 -10.76 -30.05 13.63
N PRO A 176 -10.56 -29.00 12.80
CA PRO A 176 -10.70 -29.09 11.36
C PRO A 176 -9.75 -30.12 10.69
N LYS A 177 -8.70 -30.58 11.38
CA LYS A 177 -7.75 -31.57 10.88
C LYS A 177 -8.40 -32.88 10.41
N TYR A 178 -9.55 -33.26 10.99
CA TYR A 178 -10.28 -34.47 10.61
C TYR A 178 -11.02 -34.36 9.27
N PHE A 179 -11.10 -33.16 8.68
CA PHE A 179 -11.87 -32.88 7.46
C PHE A 179 -10.99 -32.24 6.37
N SER A 180 -9.76 -32.74 6.18
CA SER A 180 -8.76 -32.11 5.30
C SER A 180 -9.18 -32.00 3.83
N GLU A 181 -9.89 -33.00 3.30
CA GLU A 181 -10.37 -33.00 1.91
C GLU A 181 -11.47 -31.95 1.71
N TYR A 182 -12.42 -31.92 2.64
CA TYR A 182 -13.52 -30.96 2.62
C TYR A 182 -13.06 -29.51 2.88
N LEU A 183 -12.06 -29.32 3.76
CA LEU A 183 -11.40 -28.02 3.94
C LEU A 183 -10.80 -27.49 2.64
N THR A 184 -10.16 -28.37 1.86
CA THR A 184 -9.55 -28.00 0.59
C THR A 184 -10.63 -27.58 -0.42
N ALA A 185 -11.73 -28.33 -0.50
CA ALA A 185 -12.88 -27.98 -1.35
C ALA A 185 -13.51 -26.63 -0.95
N ILE A 186 -13.74 -26.40 0.34
CA ILE A 186 -14.29 -25.14 0.86
C ILE A 186 -13.35 -23.96 0.62
N SER A 187 -12.04 -24.13 0.77
CA SER A 187 -11.07 -23.05 0.63
C SER A 187 -11.14 -22.36 -0.75
N VAL A 188 -11.53 -23.10 -1.80
CA VAL A 188 -11.73 -22.56 -3.15
C VAL A 188 -12.84 -21.51 -3.15
N PHE A 189 -13.93 -21.74 -2.42
CA PHE A 189 -15.05 -20.77 -2.32
C PHE A 189 -14.66 -19.50 -1.55
N PHE A 190 -13.74 -19.59 -0.59
CA PHE A 190 -13.23 -18.42 0.12
C PHE A 190 -12.12 -17.66 -0.64
N THR A 191 -11.57 -18.23 -1.70
CA THR A 191 -10.43 -17.65 -2.43
C THR A 191 -10.76 -16.31 -3.12
N PRO A 192 -11.92 -16.13 -3.79
CA PRO A 192 -12.30 -14.82 -4.34
C PRO A 192 -12.44 -13.74 -3.26
N LEU A 193 -12.98 -14.11 -2.09
CA LEU A 193 -13.14 -13.20 -0.96
C LEU A 193 -11.79 -12.80 -0.36
N ALA A 194 -10.89 -13.77 -0.18
CA ALA A 194 -9.52 -13.52 0.26
C ALA A 194 -8.76 -12.59 -0.71
N TYR A 195 -8.93 -12.79 -2.02
CA TYR A 195 -8.34 -11.92 -3.04
C TYR A 195 -8.88 -10.48 -2.95
N LEU A 196 -10.19 -10.32 -2.73
CA LEU A 196 -10.83 -9.01 -2.52
C LEU A 196 -10.30 -8.31 -1.26
N VAL A 197 -10.21 -9.01 -0.13
CA VAL A 197 -9.67 -8.45 1.11
C VAL A 197 -8.21 -8.01 0.92
N LEU A 198 -7.41 -8.83 0.26
CA LEU A 198 -5.99 -8.56 0.06
C LEU A 198 -5.76 -7.40 -0.92
N THR A 199 -6.54 -7.34 -2.01
CA THR A 199 -6.54 -6.17 -2.92
C THR A 199 -7.01 -4.90 -2.23
N CYS A 200 -7.98 -4.98 -1.32
CA CYS A 200 -8.41 -3.85 -0.50
C CYS A 200 -7.25 -3.37 0.41
N LEU A 201 -6.60 -4.28 1.14
CA LEU A 201 -5.43 -3.98 1.99
C LEU A 201 -4.27 -3.34 1.21
N ILE A 202 -3.94 -3.86 0.03
CA ILE A 202 -2.90 -3.27 -0.82
C ILE A 202 -3.32 -1.89 -1.31
N SER A 203 -4.59 -1.69 -1.66
CA SER A 203 -5.08 -0.38 -2.07
C SER A 203 -4.98 0.65 -0.93
N LEU A 204 -5.23 0.25 0.32
CA LEU A 204 -5.04 1.12 1.50
C LEU A 204 -3.60 1.64 1.63
N ILE A 205 -2.59 0.83 1.31
CA ILE A 205 -1.17 1.25 1.33
C ILE A 205 -0.91 2.39 0.35
N ILE A 206 -1.66 2.45 -0.76
CA ILE A 206 -1.55 3.54 -1.74
C ILE A 206 -2.42 4.73 -1.34
N VAL A 207 -3.64 4.46 -0.87
CA VAL A 207 -4.64 5.47 -0.56
C VAL A 207 -4.26 6.32 0.65
N ILE A 208 -3.75 5.71 1.73
CA ILE A 208 -3.46 6.43 2.99
C ILE A 208 -2.36 7.48 2.81
N PRO A 209 -1.17 7.18 2.24
CA PRO A 209 -0.15 8.20 2.00
C PRO A 209 -0.63 9.31 1.07
N GLU A 210 -1.44 8.98 0.06
CA GLU A 210 -2.02 9.97 -0.85
C GLU A 210 -3.01 10.88 -0.13
N MET A 211 -3.85 10.36 0.76
CA MET A 211 -4.76 11.14 1.59
C MET A 211 -3.96 12.18 2.39
N VAL A 212 -2.94 11.72 3.12
CA VAL A 212 -2.07 12.59 3.93
C VAL A 212 -1.42 13.66 3.05
N PHE A 213 -0.90 13.28 1.88
CA PHE A 213 -0.27 14.21 0.94
C PHE A 213 -1.23 15.28 0.43
N PHE A 214 -2.45 14.90 -0.01
CA PHE A 214 -3.41 15.85 -0.56
C PHE A 214 -4.03 16.76 0.51
N VAL A 215 -4.31 16.22 1.70
CA VAL A 215 -4.79 17.01 2.84
C VAL A 215 -3.72 18.00 3.30
N ALA A 216 -2.44 17.60 3.37
CA ALA A 216 -1.33 18.49 3.69
C ALA A 216 -1.17 19.62 2.65
N ILE A 217 -1.21 19.30 1.36
CA ILE A 217 -1.13 20.32 0.30
C ILE A 217 -2.35 21.24 0.29
N GLY A 218 -3.55 20.69 0.56
CA GLY A 218 -4.79 21.45 0.66
C GLY A 218 -4.76 22.46 1.80
N SER A 219 -4.43 22.00 3.00
CA SER A 219 -4.34 22.83 4.21
C SER A 219 -3.26 23.92 4.10
N LEU A 220 -2.08 23.60 3.56
CA LEU A 220 -1.02 24.59 3.30
C LEU A 220 -1.48 25.67 2.31
N SER A 221 -2.29 25.30 1.31
CA SER A 221 -2.87 26.26 0.38
C SER A 221 -3.88 27.20 1.05
N TYR A 222 -4.63 26.71 2.05
CA TYR A 222 -5.58 27.51 2.82
C TYR A 222 -4.86 28.52 3.72
N ILE A 223 -3.89 28.07 4.51
CA ILE A 223 -3.07 28.90 5.41
C ILE A 223 -2.42 30.07 4.64
N LYS A 224 -1.99 29.83 3.40
CA LYS A 224 -1.40 30.83 2.51
C LYS A 224 -2.37 31.92 2.05
N ASN A 225 -3.65 31.61 1.85
CA ASN A 225 -4.64 32.63 1.48
C ASN A 225 -4.99 33.53 2.68
N THR A 226 -4.86 33.01 3.90
CA THR A 226 -5.14 33.74 5.15
C THR A 226 -3.95 34.55 5.64
N LEU A 227 -2.70 34.12 5.37
CA LEU A 227 -1.48 34.78 5.84
C LEU A 227 -0.68 35.34 4.64
N SER A 228 -0.72 36.66 4.41
CA SER A 228 -0.07 37.32 3.27
C SER A 228 1.43 37.56 3.47
N LYS A 229 2.22 36.55 3.82
CA LYS A 229 3.68 36.71 4.00
C LYS A 229 4.47 36.28 2.75
N ASP A 230 5.51 37.03 2.39
CA ASP A 230 6.30 36.82 1.14
C ASP A 230 7.00 35.45 1.03
N TRP A 231 7.39 34.83 2.15
CA TRP A 231 7.95 33.48 2.13
C TRP A 231 6.91 32.43 1.63
N LEU A 232 5.61 32.69 1.82
CA LEU A 232 4.52 31.85 1.29
C LEU A 232 4.37 32.00 -0.24
N ALA A 233 4.90 33.07 -0.84
CA ALA A 233 4.89 33.24 -2.29
C ALA A 233 5.78 32.19 -2.98
N GLN A 234 6.96 31.87 -2.42
CA GLN A 234 7.84 30.83 -2.95
C GLN A 234 7.21 29.43 -2.80
N MET A 235 6.63 29.13 -1.63
CA MET A 235 5.87 27.89 -1.43
C MET A 235 4.66 27.79 -2.37
N SER A 236 3.97 28.90 -2.64
CA SER A 236 2.81 28.88 -3.55
C SER A 236 3.18 28.56 -4.99
N ARG A 237 4.31 29.07 -5.50
CA ARG A 237 4.82 28.71 -6.83
C ARG A 237 5.19 27.23 -6.88
N PHE A 238 5.74 26.69 -5.79
CA PHE A 238 6.04 25.28 -5.67
C PHE A 238 4.77 24.42 -5.63
N ILE A 239 3.75 24.82 -4.86
CA ILE A 239 2.44 24.13 -4.78
C ILE A 239 1.71 24.16 -6.13
N ILE A 240 1.68 25.31 -6.81
CA ILE A 240 1.06 25.44 -8.14
C ILE A 240 1.80 24.56 -9.15
N ARG A 241 3.15 24.55 -9.11
CA ARG A 241 3.96 23.66 -9.95
C ARG A 241 3.76 22.17 -9.60
N LEU A 242 3.55 21.82 -8.33
CA LEU A 242 3.20 20.46 -7.93
C LEU A 242 1.83 20.04 -8.46
N LYS A 243 0.83 20.92 -8.39
CA LYS A 243 -0.54 20.66 -8.83
C LYS A 243 -0.69 20.62 -10.36
N THR A 244 -0.03 21.54 -11.07
CA THR A 244 -0.28 21.80 -12.50
C THR A 244 0.94 21.54 -13.39
N GLY A 245 2.15 21.53 -12.83
CA GLY A 245 3.41 21.46 -13.58
C GLY A 245 3.79 22.75 -14.30
N LYS A 246 3.00 23.82 -14.16
CA LYS A 246 3.19 25.09 -14.87
C LYS A 246 3.54 26.23 -13.91
N HIS A 247 4.11 27.29 -14.47
CA HIS A 247 4.19 28.56 -13.75
C HIS A 247 2.80 29.17 -13.55
N PRO A 248 2.58 29.94 -12.47
CA PRO A 248 1.30 30.61 -12.22
C PRO A 248 0.81 31.45 -13.40
N GLU A 249 1.76 32.07 -14.11
CA GLU A 249 1.55 32.95 -15.26
C GLU A 249 1.04 32.20 -16.51
N GLN A 250 1.28 30.89 -16.60
CA GLN A 250 0.97 30.05 -17.79
C GLN A 250 -0.28 29.18 -17.61
N LEU A 251 -1.06 29.40 -16.54
CA LEU A 251 -2.25 28.62 -16.23
C LEU A 251 -3.42 29.01 -17.15
N SER A 252 -4.10 28.01 -17.71
CA SER A 252 -5.37 28.23 -18.41
C SER A 252 -6.49 28.61 -17.42
N SER A 253 -7.58 29.21 -17.90
CA SER A 253 -8.75 29.56 -17.06
C SER A 253 -9.30 28.36 -16.29
N LYS A 254 -9.34 27.17 -16.91
CA LYS A 254 -9.73 25.91 -16.27
C LYS A 254 -8.76 25.49 -15.17
N GLU A 255 -7.45 25.59 -15.42
CA GLU A 255 -6.42 25.23 -14.44
C GLU A 255 -6.42 26.20 -13.26
N LYS A 256 -6.68 27.49 -13.50
CA LYS A 256 -6.87 28.50 -12.45
C LYS A 256 -8.10 28.18 -11.59
N ALA A 257 -9.21 27.77 -12.20
CA ALA A 257 -10.41 27.36 -11.47
C ALA A 257 -10.13 26.17 -10.53
N ILE A 258 -9.39 25.14 -11.00
CA ILE A 258 -9.00 23.98 -10.18
C ILE A 258 -8.07 24.36 -9.03
N VAL A 259 -7.13 25.28 -9.26
CA VAL A 259 -6.22 25.75 -8.21
C VAL A 259 -6.97 26.57 -7.16
N ASN A 260 -7.94 27.38 -7.59
CA ASN A 260 -8.72 28.26 -6.72
C ASN A 260 -9.85 27.54 -5.97
N SER A 261 -10.46 26.49 -6.53
CA SER A 261 -11.61 25.81 -5.93
C SER A 261 -11.29 24.96 -4.69
N GLN A 262 -10.04 25.00 -4.21
CA GLN A 262 -9.55 24.23 -3.04
C GLN A 262 -9.82 22.71 -3.11
N LEU A 263 -10.17 22.23 -4.30
CA LEU A 263 -10.64 20.89 -4.58
C LEU A 263 -9.61 19.80 -4.23
N THR A 264 -8.34 20.18 -4.16
CA THR A 264 -7.24 19.29 -3.76
C THR A 264 -7.45 18.73 -2.34
N PHE A 265 -8.06 19.50 -1.44
CA PHE A 265 -8.37 19.04 -0.08
C PHE A 265 -9.46 17.97 -0.10
N PHE A 266 -10.56 18.24 -0.81
CA PHE A 266 -11.67 17.29 -0.96
C PHE A 266 -11.30 16.03 -1.76
N ARG A 267 -10.31 16.12 -2.65
CA ARG A 267 -9.70 14.94 -3.30
C ARG A 267 -8.96 14.04 -2.31
N GLY A 268 -8.41 14.59 -1.23
CA GLY A 268 -7.89 13.79 -0.12
C GLY A 268 -9.01 13.11 0.64
N LEU A 269 -10.06 13.85 1.01
CA LEU A 269 -11.22 13.33 1.75
C LEU A 269 -12.02 12.27 0.97
N SER A 270 -12.10 12.37 -0.36
CA SER A 270 -12.81 11.38 -1.18
C SER A 270 -12.23 9.98 -1.05
N SER A 271 -10.91 9.89 -0.80
CA SER A 271 -10.23 8.63 -0.58
C SER A 271 -10.63 7.95 0.74
N PHE A 272 -10.84 8.74 1.79
CA PHE A 272 -11.36 8.26 3.07
C PHE A 272 -12.81 7.81 2.95
N ILE A 273 -13.65 8.62 2.31
CA ILE A 273 -15.07 8.29 2.06
C ILE A 273 -15.19 6.99 1.27
N PHE A 274 -14.33 6.78 0.27
CA PHE A 274 -14.28 5.56 -0.52
C PHE A 274 -13.89 4.32 0.31
N VAL A 275 -12.89 4.44 1.20
CA VAL A 275 -12.49 3.33 2.08
C VAL A 275 -13.60 3.02 3.08
N ALA A 276 -14.19 4.04 3.70
CA ALA A 276 -15.26 3.88 4.65
C ALA A 276 -16.49 3.22 4.01
N SER A 277 -16.86 3.63 2.80
CA SER A 277 -17.98 3.03 2.05
C SER A 277 -17.71 1.57 1.65
N LEU A 278 -16.46 1.25 1.27
CA LEU A 278 -16.07 -0.14 1.01
C LEU A 278 -16.19 -1.02 2.25
N LEU A 279 -15.76 -0.52 3.42
CA LEU A 279 -15.83 -1.27 4.68
C LEU A 279 -17.27 -1.51 5.13
N THR A 280 -18.15 -0.51 5.04
CA THR A 280 -19.58 -0.69 5.36
C THR A 280 -20.24 -1.68 4.40
N ILE A 281 -20.06 -1.52 3.09
CA ILE A 281 -20.61 -2.47 2.10
C ILE A 281 -20.07 -3.89 2.32
N SER A 282 -18.77 -4.03 2.63
CA SER A 282 -18.16 -5.35 2.90
C SER A 282 -18.72 -5.99 4.16
N SER A 283 -18.97 -5.20 5.20
CA SER A 283 -19.63 -5.65 6.43
C SER A 283 -21.05 -6.13 6.15
N ASP A 284 -21.86 -5.31 5.48
CA ASP A 284 -23.27 -5.61 5.21
C ASP A 284 -23.43 -6.82 4.29
N THR A 285 -22.61 -6.90 3.24
CA THR A 285 -22.58 -8.08 2.34
C THR A 285 -22.14 -9.34 3.07
N PHE A 286 -21.15 -9.25 3.98
CA PHE A 286 -20.76 -10.38 4.81
C PHE A 286 -21.92 -10.88 5.68
N TYR A 287 -22.68 -10.00 6.33
CA TYR A 287 -23.83 -10.39 7.15
C TYR A 287 -24.94 -11.04 6.32
N LEU A 288 -25.24 -10.50 5.14
CA LEU A 288 -26.24 -11.05 4.23
C LEU A 288 -25.85 -12.43 3.67
N ILE A 289 -24.58 -12.58 3.26
CA ILE A 289 -24.07 -13.82 2.67
C ILE A 289 -23.90 -14.89 3.74
N LYS A 290 -23.40 -14.54 4.93
CA LYS A 290 -23.13 -15.50 6.03
C LYS A 290 -24.35 -16.36 6.33
N GLY A 291 -25.55 -15.77 6.44
CA GLY A 291 -26.76 -16.53 6.77
C GLY A 291 -27.14 -17.61 5.74
N GLN A 292 -26.98 -17.32 4.44
CA GLN A 292 -27.33 -18.26 3.37
C GLN A 292 -26.22 -19.29 3.12
N PHE A 293 -24.96 -18.86 3.16
CA PHE A 293 -23.81 -19.69 2.86
C PHE A 293 -23.54 -20.73 3.96
N ASP A 294 -23.80 -20.36 5.22
CA ASP A 294 -23.53 -21.21 6.39
C ASP A 294 -24.40 -22.48 6.38
N ASN A 295 -25.67 -22.37 5.98
CA ASN A 295 -26.56 -23.53 5.85
C ASN A 295 -26.16 -24.46 4.70
N VAL A 296 -25.80 -23.90 3.53
CA VAL A 296 -25.40 -24.70 2.36
C VAL A 296 -24.12 -25.47 2.64
N LEU A 297 -23.11 -24.83 3.24
CA LEU A 297 -21.86 -25.49 3.58
C LEU A 297 -22.06 -26.52 4.70
N LYS A 298 -22.90 -26.26 5.70
CA LYS A 298 -23.26 -27.26 6.73
C LYS A 298 -23.90 -28.51 6.14
N ILE A 299 -24.82 -28.36 5.19
CA ILE A 299 -25.43 -29.50 4.47
C ILE A 299 -24.37 -30.23 3.63
N GLY A 300 -23.52 -29.48 2.92
CA GLY A 300 -22.44 -30.01 2.09
C GLY A 300 -21.46 -30.88 2.88
N LEU A 301 -21.02 -30.42 4.05
CA LEU A 301 -20.11 -31.14 4.95
C LEU A 301 -20.69 -32.51 5.31
N VAL A 302 -21.96 -32.52 5.71
CA VAL A 302 -22.57 -33.74 6.19
C VAL A 302 -22.89 -34.68 5.04
N SER A 303 -23.29 -34.17 3.86
CA SER A 303 -23.43 -35.01 2.66
C SER A 303 -22.12 -35.61 2.14
N TYR A 304 -20.97 -34.96 2.40
CA TYR A 304 -19.67 -35.43 1.93
C TYR A 304 -19.13 -36.58 2.78
N TYR A 305 -19.34 -36.53 4.11
CA TYR A 305 -18.85 -37.55 5.04
C TYR A 305 -19.92 -38.54 5.50
N TYR A 306 -21.21 -38.21 5.44
CA TYR A 306 -22.30 -39.02 6.00
C TYR A 306 -23.34 -39.35 4.92
N TYR A 307 -23.81 -40.60 4.88
CA TYR A 307 -24.87 -41.01 3.96
C TYR A 307 -26.26 -40.73 4.56
N PRO A 308 -27.16 -40.04 3.84
CA PRO A 308 -28.51 -39.79 4.32
C PRO A 308 -29.37 -41.05 4.32
N LYS A 309 -29.99 -41.36 5.46
CA LYS A 309 -31.01 -42.42 5.56
C LYS A 309 -32.40 -41.77 5.50
N GLY A 310 -32.95 -41.65 4.29
CA GLY A 310 -34.34 -41.22 4.08
C GLY A 310 -34.51 -39.94 3.26
N SER A 311 -35.77 -39.58 2.99
CA SER A 311 -36.14 -38.43 2.17
C SER A 311 -35.65 -37.12 2.79
N ALA A 312 -35.29 -36.15 1.93
CA ALA A 312 -34.54 -34.92 2.20
C ALA A 312 -35.15 -33.91 3.21
N LYS A 313 -36.13 -34.31 4.03
CA LYS A 313 -36.81 -33.46 5.01
C LYS A 313 -36.29 -33.61 6.44
N ASP A 314 -35.66 -34.71 6.81
CA ASP A 314 -35.08 -34.90 8.16
C ASP A 314 -33.56 -34.80 8.15
N ILE A 315 -33.07 -33.56 8.05
CA ILE A 315 -31.63 -33.19 8.03
C ILE A 315 -30.98 -33.36 9.43
N ASN A 316 -31.75 -33.78 10.43
CA ASN A 316 -31.35 -33.72 11.84
C ASN A 316 -30.50 -34.90 12.32
N ALA A 317 -30.28 -35.96 11.54
CA ALA A 317 -29.45 -37.08 11.95
C ALA A 317 -28.81 -37.81 10.76
N LEU A 318 -27.48 -37.74 10.65
CA LEU A 318 -26.72 -38.39 9.56
C LEU A 318 -25.60 -39.27 10.16
N TYR A 319 -25.41 -40.48 9.59
CA TYR A 319 -24.61 -41.58 10.19
C TYR A 319 -23.28 -41.79 9.45
N TYR A 320 -22.19 -41.99 10.19
CA TYR A 320 -20.89 -42.44 9.65
C TYR A 320 -20.58 -43.84 10.16
N LYS A 321 -20.19 -44.72 9.23
CA LYS A 321 -19.64 -46.04 9.54
C LYS A 321 -18.14 -45.98 9.20
N ALA A 322 -17.33 -45.63 10.18
CA ALA A 322 -15.89 -45.87 10.11
C ALA A 322 -15.71 -47.34 10.50
N ASP A 323 -15.28 -48.19 9.56
CA ASP A 323 -14.90 -49.61 9.69
C ASP A 323 -15.51 -50.42 10.86
N GLU A 324 -16.26 -51.46 10.49
CA GLU A 324 -16.73 -52.58 11.34
C GLU A 324 -16.94 -52.27 12.84
N GLY A 325 -17.90 -51.39 13.16
CA GLY A 325 -18.60 -51.46 14.45
C GLY A 325 -18.81 -50.15 15.22
N ILE A 326 -18.29 -49.01 14.77
CA ILE A 326 -18.53 -47.72 15.45
C ILE A 326 -19.56 -46.90 14.66
N GLU A 327 -20.76 -46.78 15.20
CA GLU A 327 -21.79 -45.88 14.66
C GLU A 327 -21.66 -44.49 15.33
N SER A 328 -21.52 -43.43 14.53
CA SER A 328 -21.60 -42.06 15.05
C SER A 328 -22.69 -41.27 14.34
N THR A 329 -23.54 -40.61 15.11
CA THR A 329 -24.64 -39.77 14.62
C THR A 329 -24.28 -38.31 14.76
N ALA A 330 -24.30 -37.57 13.65
CA ALA A 330 -24.24 -36.12 13.67
C ALA A 330 -25.68 -35.57 13.79
N ILE A 331 -25.96 -34.81 14.86
CA ILE A 331 -27.26 -34.15 15.09
C ILE A 331 -27.09 -32.63 15.02
N ILE A 332 -27.95 -31.93 14.25
CA ILE A 332 -28.04 -30.46 14.29
C ILE A 332 -28.66 -30.05 15.63
N SER A 333 -27.89 -29.37 16.47
CA SER A 333 -28.39 -28.68 17.67
C SER A 333 -28.46 -27.16 17.44
N SER A 334 -29.15 -26.44 18.33
CA SER A 334 -29.23 -24.98 18.32
C SER A 334 -27.87 -24.26 18.35
N ASN A 335 -26.79 -24.94 18.76
CA ASN A 335 -25.43 -24.41 18.83
C ASN A 335 -24.47 -25.03 17.79
N GLY A 336 -24.99 -25.66 16.73
CA GLY A 336 -24.20 -26.34 15.69
C GLY A 336 -24.35 -27.86 15.71
N TRP A 337 -23.59 -28.54 14.83
CA TRP A 337 -23.60 -30.00 14.75
C TRP A 337 -22.93 -30.62 15.97
N ARG A 338 -23.58 -31.60 16.61
CA ARG A 338 -23.00 -32.45 17.66
C ARG A 338 -22.81 -33.84 17.11
N VAL A 339 -21.59 -34.36 17.18
CA VAL A 339 -21.30 -35.76 16.85
C VAL A 339 -21.45 -36.58 18.12
N ILE A 340 -22.45 -37.47 18.14
CA ILE A 340 -22.69 -38.41 19.22
C ILE A 340 -22.13 -39.75 18.76
N LYS A 341 -21.16 -40.27 19.51
CA LYS A 341 -20.66 -41.63 19.30
C LYS A 341 -21.68 -42.58 19.93
N ILE A 342 -22.35 -43.40 19.12
CA ILE A 342 -23.15 -44.51 19.62
C ILE A 342 -22.16 -45.65 19.86
N SER A 343 -21.75 -45.83 21.11
CA SER A 343 -21.13 -47.09 21.51
C SER A 343 -22.20 -48.18 21.36
N SER A 344 -21.95 -49.16 20.52
CA SER A 344 -22.72 -50.41 20.54
C SER A 344 -22.66 -51.03 21.94
N PRO A 345 -23.74 -51.72 22.38
CA PRO A 345 -23.78 -52.41 23.67
C PRO A 345 -22.68 -53.47 23.84
#